data_AF-A0A6S7LT03-F1
#
_entry.id   AF-A0A6S7LT03-F1
#
_cell.length_a   1.000
_cell.length_b   1.000
_cell.length_c   1.000
_cell.angle_alpha   90.00
_cell.angle_beta   90.00
_cell.angle_gamma   90.00
#
_symmetry.space_group_name_H-M   'P 1'
#
loop_
_entity.id
_entity.type
_entity.pdbx_description
1 polymer ?
#
loop_
_entity_poly.entity_id
_entity_poly.type
_entity_poly.pdbx_seq_one_letter_code
_entity_poly.pdbx_strand_id
1 'polypeptide(L)'
;MRLEEFEQTQSQASSQVQVFLKDSWLSTLRSAIRSSLSEAGKGWFNLDETIWEVYKISKLAKFMQLVNFAMQDTLRYLVQDSLALYKQTVHDGCHEVLNVQEDLVWGEDIINSPYKPKKNPLFFVDLTMDKDGVGYGIDLQNFEQTVISLFDKGIACTKNVPQLEKMVMKKLFWSATPLLETVGENEPPVVETREFIRKATQKSIIPLIAYAREYEKYLELFNLDINAYL
;
A
#
# COMPACT_ATOMS: atom_id res chain seq x y z
N MET A 1 14.13 4.95 -9.18
CA MET A 1 13.64 3.56 -9.24
C MET A 1 12.69 3.45 -10.42
N ARG A 2 12.69 2.34 -11.16
CA ARG A 2 11.70 2.10 -12.22
C ARG A 2 10.32 1.80 -11.59
N LEU A 3 9.24 2.03 -12.33
CA LEU A 3 7.89 1.74 -11.83
C LEU A 3 7.72 0.26 -11.45
N GLU A 4 8.24 -0.64 -12.28
CA GLU A 4 8.20 -2.09 -12.05
C GLU A 4 8.97 -2.52 -10.79
N GLU A 5 10.16 -1.97 -10.58
CA GLU A 5 10.96 -2.20 -9.37
C GLU A 5 10.22 -1.73 -8.11
N PHE A 6 9.54 -0.58 -8.20
CA PHE A 6 8.72 -0.05 -7.12
C PHE A 6 7.53 -0.96 -6.83
N GLU A 7 6.82 -1.40 -7.87
CA GLU A 7 5.70 -2.34 -7.71
C GLU A 7 6.14 -3.66 -7.08
N GLN A 8 7.25 -4.23 -7.57
CA GLN A 8 7.80 -5.48 -7.05
C GLN A 8 8.16 -5.34 -5.57
N THR A 9 8.88 -4.26 -5.20
CA THR A 9 9.32 -4.03 -3.82
C THR A 9 8.13 -3.87 -2.87
N GLN A 10 7.13 -3.06 -3.24
CA GLN A 10 5.95 -2.82 -2.41
C GLN A 10 5.02 -4.04 -2.33
N SER A 11 4.88 -4.79 -3.42
CA SER A 11 4.11 -6.04 -3.44
C SER A 11 4.77 -7.11 -2.56
N GLN A 12 6.09 -7.26 -2.64
CA GLN A 12 6.84 -8.20 -1.81
C GLN A 12 6.72 -7.86 -0.32
N ALA A 13 6.85 -6.58 0.06
CA ALA A 13 6.65 -6.13 1.43
C ALA A 13 5.23 -6.47 1.93
N SER A 14 4.20 -6.22 1.10
CA SER A 14 2.81 -6.56 1.41
C SER A 14 2.60 -8.07 1.60
N SER A 15 3.21 -8.92 0.77
CA SER A 15 3.17 -10.37 0.94
C SER A 15 3.84 -10.83 2.24
N GLN A 16 4.99 -10.24 2.60
CA GLN A 16 5.67 -10.55 3.86
C GLN A 16 4.81 -10.18 5.08
N VAL A 17 4.17 -9.00 5.06
CA VAL A 17 3.22 -8.59 6.11
C VAL A 17 2.07 -9.58 6.23
N GLN A 18 1.50 -10.02 5.11
CA GLN A 18 0.40 -10.98 5.13
C GLN A 18 0.80 -12.32 5.77
N VAL A 19 1.99 -12.84 5.44
CA VAL A 19 2.51 -14.08 6.05
C VAL A 19 2.76 -13.87 7.54
N PHE A 20 3.39 -12.76 7.91
CA PHE A 20 3.65 -12.43 9.31
C PHE A 20 2.37 -12.38 10.15
N LEU A 21 1.33 -11.70 9.65
CA LEU A 21 0.05 -11.56 10.35
C LEU A 21 -0.69 -12.88 10.50
N LYS A 22 -0.63 -13.77 9.50
CA LYS A 22 -1.36 -15.05 9.48
C LYS A 22 -0.63 -16.20 10.14
N ASP A 23 0.67 -16.08 10.39
CA ASP A 23 1.47 -17.15 10.97
C ASP A 23 2.26 -16.69 12.20
N SER A 24 3.35 -15.96 12.00
CA SER A 24 4.29 -15.59 13.06
C SER A 24 3.65 -14.82 14.21
N TRP A 25 2.81 -13.83 13.90
CA TRP A 25 2.15 -13.00 14.91
C TRP A 25 1.19 -13.84 15.77
N LEU A 26 0.33 -14.65 15.11
CA LEU A 26 -0.62 -15.52 15.79
C LEU A 26 0.06 -16.60 16.61
N SER A 27 1.09 -17.24 16.07
CA SER A 27 1.86 -18.28 16.77
C SER A 27 2.54 -17.73 18.03
N THR A 28 3.11 -16.53 17.92
CA THR A 28 3.77 -15.83 19.04
C THR A 28 2.77 -15.48 20.14
N LEU A 29 1.64 -14.83 19.79
CA LEU A 29 0.61 -14.46 20.76
C LEU A 29 -0.03 -15.69 21.41
N ARG A 30 -0.32 -16.74 20.63
CA ARG A 30 -0.85 -18.00 21.17
C ARG A 30 0.11 -18.58 22.21
N SER A 31 1.39 -18.63 21.88
CA SER A 31 2.41 -19.21 22.75
C SER A 31 2.52 -18.42 24.04
N ALA A 32 2.57 -17.08 23.95
CA ALA A 32 2.61 -16.18 25.10
C ALA A 32 1.37 -16.30 26.01
N ILE A 33 0.17 -16.36 25.44
CA ILE A 33 -1.06 -16.54 26.23
C ILE A 33 -1.07 -17.90 26.91
N ARG A 34 -0.72 -18.97 26.19
CA ARG A 34 -0.74 -20.32 26.75
C ARG A 34 0.32 -20.51 27.82
N SER A 35 1.53 -19.98 27.66
CA SER A 35 2.56 -20.05 28.69
C SER A 35 2.10 -19.31 29.95
N SER A 36 1.62 -18.07 29.81
CA SER A 36 1.20 -17.24 30.94
C SER A 36 -0.02 -17.79 31.69
N LEU A 37 -0.96 -18.43 30.99
CA LEU A 37 -2.16 -18.99 31.60
C LEU A 37 -1.99 -20.46 32.03
N SER A 38 -0.95 -21.16 31.60
CA SER A 38 -0.71 -22.55 32.01
C SER A 38 -0.46 -22.67 33.52
N GLU A 39 0.14 -21.66 34.13
CA GLU A 39 0.40 -21.60 35.57
C GLU A 39 -0.83 -21.19 36.39
N ALA A 40 -1.84 -20.58 35.75
CA ALA A 40 -3.06 -20.09 36.42
C ALA A 40 -4.00 -21.23 36.88
N GLY A 41 -3.77 -22.48 36.45
CA GLY A 41 -4.41 -23.68 36.99
C GLY A 41 -5.92 -23.83 36.68
N LYS A 42 -6.58 -24.74 37.43
CA LYS A 42 -8.02 -25.05 37.28
C LYS A 42 -8.88 -23.91 37.88
N GLY A 43 -9.82 -23.38 37.09
CA GLY A 43 -10.73 -22.31 37.53
C GLY A 43 -11.25 -21.48 36.34
N TRP A 44 -11.34 -20.15 36.53
CA TRP A 44 -11.88 -19.21 35.52
C TRP A 44 -11.04 -19.09 34.22
N PHE A 45 -9.81 -19.63 34.21
CA PHE A 45 -8.86 -19.60 33.08
C PHE A 45 -8.55 -21.01 32.54
N ASN A 46 -9.53 -21.91 32.55
CA ASN A 46 -9.37 -23.27 32.04
C ASN A 46 -9.18 -23.31 30.51
N LEU A 47 -7.92 -23.47 30.05
CA LEU A 47 -7.58 -23.63 28.63
C LEU A 47 -8.07 -24.95 28.01
N ASP A 48 -8.42 -25.92 28.86
CA ASP A 48 -8.90 -27.25 28.46
C ASP A 48 -10.43 -27.36 28.49
N GLU A 49 -11.15 -26.23 28.55
CA GLU A 49 -12.61 -26.21 28.52
C GLU A 49 -13.15 -26.81 27.21
N THR A 50 -14.21 -27.62 27.34
CA THR A 50 -14.86 -28.34 26.23
C THR A 50 -16.31 -27.90 26.06
N ILE A 51 -16.92 -27.35 27.11
CA ILE A 51 -18.32 -26.95 27.13
C ILE A 51 -18.42 -25.47 26.76
N TRP A 52 -19.04 -25.18 25.61
CA TRP A 52 -19.22 -23.82 25.08
C TRP A 52 -19.91 -22.87 26.06
N GLU A 53 -20.97 -23.32 26.71
CA GLU A 53 -21.73 -22.49 27.66
C GLU A 53 -20.90 -22.09 28.89
N VAL A 54 -20.04 -23.00 29.38
CA VAL A 54 -19.14 -22.73 30.50
C VAL A 54 -18.04 -21.76 30.07
N TYR A 55 -17.49 -21.95 28.88
CA TYR A 55 -16.50 -21.03 28.30
C TYR A 55 -17.06 -19.61 28.19
N LYS A 56 -18.27 -19.44 27.64
CA LYS A 56 -18.87 -18.13 27.37
C LYS A 56 -19.05 -17.25 28.62
N ILE A 57 -19.29 -17.85 29.79
CA ILE A 57 -19.43 -17.13 31.06
C ILE A 57 -18.10 -16.96 31.82
N SER A 58 -17.01 -17.56 31.31
CA SER A 58 -15.71 -17.54 31.96
C SER A 58 -15.00 -16.18 31.87
N LYS A 59 -14.03 -15.95 32.75
CA LYS A 59 -13.13 -14.78 32.63
C LYS A 59 -12.17 -14.93 31.43
N LEU A 60 -11.87 -16.16 31.03
CA LEU A 60 -11.06 -16.46 29.85
C LEU A 60 -11.72 -15.95 28.57
N ALA A 61 -13.03 -16.17 28.37
CA ALA A 61 -13.73 -15.65 27.19
C ALA A 61 -13.69 -14.12 27.12
N LYS A 62 -13.92 -13.44 28.27
CA LYS A 62 -13.79 -11.98 28.34
C LYS A 62 -12.37 -11.51 28.04
N PHE A 63 -11.37 -12.23 28.53
CA PHE A 63 -9.97 -11.93 28.24
C PHE A 63 -9.64 -12.14 26.75
N MET A 64 -10.09 -13.23 26.13
CA MET A 64 -9.87 -13.47 24.69
C MET A 64 -10.57 -12.42 23.82
N GLN A 65 -11.76 -11.97 24.22
CA GLN A 65 -12.42 -10.85 23.56
C GLN A 65 -11.62 -9.55 23.67
N LEU A 66 -11.04 -9.25 24.84
CA LEU A 66 -10.15 -8.10 25.02
C LEU A 66 -8.90 -8.21 24.14
N VAL A 67 -8.29 -9.40 24.06
CA VAL A 67 -7.14 -9.65 23.18
C VAL A 67 -7.53 -9.42 21.71
N ASN A 68 -8.70 -9.91 21.27
CA ASN A 68 -9.18 -9.68 19.91
C ASN A 68 -9.34 -8.18 19.63
N PHE A 69 -9.94 -7.41 20.53
CA PHE A 69 -10.05 -5.95 20.36
C PHE A 69 -8.68 -5.26 20.31
N ALA A 70 -7.76 -5.63 21.20
CA ALA A 70 -6.41 -5.07 21.19
C ALA A 70 -5.66 -5.38 19.88
N MET A 71 -5.83 -6.59 19.33
CA MET A 71 -5.27 -6.98 18.04
C MET A 71 -5.88 -6.18 16.89
N GLN A 72 -7.20 -6.03 16.85
CA GLN A 72 -7.90 -5.24 15.82
C GLN A 72 -7.48 -3.77 15.86
N ASP A 73 -7.40 -3.19 17.06
CA ASP A 73 -7.02 -1.80 17.28
C ASP A 73 -5.56 -1.55 16.85
N THR A 74 -4.64 -2.44 17.25
CA THR A 74 -3.24 -2.39 16.82
C THR A 74 -3.12 -2.46 15.30
N LEU A 75 -3.84 -3.40 14.66
CA LEU A 75 -3.81 -3.55 13.21
C LEU A 75 -4.38 -2.32 12.51
N ARG A 76 -5.47 -1.74 13.03
CA ARG A 76 -6.07 -0.52 12.50
C ARG A 76 -5.10 0.66 12.55
N TYR A 77 -4.44 0.91 13.68
CA TYR A 77 -3.46 1.99 13.80
C TYR A 77 -2.30 1.81 12.82
N LEU A 78 -1.72 0.60 12.75
CA LEU A 78 -0.59 0.32 11.86
C LEU A 78 -0.97 0.51 10.37
N VAL A 79 -2.17 0.10 9.98
CA VAL A 79 -2.67 0.33 8.61
C VAL A 79 -2.86 1.82 8.35
N GLN A 80 -3.52 2.54 9.24
CA GLN A 80 -3.77 3.98 9.07
C GLN A 80 -2.45 4.77 8.96
N ASP A 81 -1.47 4.48 9.81
CA ASP A 81 -0.14 5.09 9.76
C ASP A 81 0.60 4.76 8.46
N SER A 82 0.52 3.50 8.00
CA SER A 82 1.12 3.08 6.74
C SER A 82 0.50 3.81 5.53
N LEU A 83 -0.83 3.94 5.49
CA LEU A 83 -1.54 4.65 4.43
C LEU A 83 -1.23 6.16 4.45
N ALA A 84 -1.14 6.76 5.65
CA ALA A 84 -0.76 8.16 5.81
C ALA A 84 0.68 8.42 5.34
N LEU A 85 1.61 7.51 5.65
CA LEU A 85 2.99 7.61 5.17
C LEU A 85 3.06 7.46 3.65
N TYR A 86 2.33 6.51 3.07
CA TYR A 86 2.26 6.32 1.62
C TYR A 86 1.73 7.57 0.92
N LYS A 87 0.64 8.15 1.43
CA LYS A 87 0.08 9.44 0.98
C LYS A 87 1.12 10.55 1.04
N GLN A 88 1.85 10.67 2.15
CA GLN A 88 2.87 11.69 2.34
C GLN A 88 4.02 11.54 1.33
N THR A 89 4.46 10.32 1.04
CA THR A 89 5.48 10.05 0.03
C THR A 89 5.05 10.51 -1.35
N VAL A 90 3.81 10.21 -1.76
CA VAL A 90 3.26 10.68 -3.04
C VAL A 90 3.13 12.21 -3.06
N HIS A 91 2.62 12.80 -1.98
CA HIS A 91 2.51 14.26 -1.83
C HIS A 91 3.88 14.95 -1.95
N ASP A 92 4.91 14.44 -1.26
CA ASP A 92 6.26 15.03 -1.27
C ASP A 92 6.89 15.02 -2.68
N GLY A 93 6.62 13.96 -3.46
CA GLY A 93 7.04 13.86 -4.85
C GLY A 93 6.25 14.76 -5.80
N CYS A 94 4.97 15.02 -5.50
CA CYS A 94 4.08 15.79 -6.37
C CYS A 94 3.89 17.25 -5.95
N HIS A 95 4.55 17.71 -4.88
CA HIS A 95 4.20 18.96 -4.19
C HIS A 95 4.08 20.19 -5.10
N GLU A 96 5.07 20.42 -5.97
CA GLU A 96 5.10 21.57 -6.89
C GLU A 96 4.14 21.43 -8.09
N VAL A 97 3.66 20.21 -8.36
CA VAL A 97 2.85 19.91 -9.54
C VAL A 97 1.36 19.74 -9.24
N LEU A 98 0.96 19.78 -7.97
CA LEU A 98 -0.45 19.60 -7.56
C LEU A 98 -1.42 20.61 -8.18
N ASN A 99 -0.95 21.83 -8.44
CA ASN A 99 -1.78 22.95 -8.93
C ASN A 99 -1.52 23.30 -10.40
N VAL A 100 -0.84 22.43 -11.15
CA VAL A 100 -0.55 22.63 -12.57
C VAL A 100 -1.84 22.60 -13.40
N GLN A 101 -1.93 23.50 -14.39
CA GLN A 101 -3.01 23.57 -15.37
C GLN A 101 -2.78 22.57 -16.51
N GLU A 102 -3.85 22.09 -17.15
CA GLU A 102 -3.78 21.05 -18.20
C GLU A 102 -3.08 21.53 -19.48
N ASP A 103 -3.10 22.83 -19.74
CA ASP A 103 -2.49 23.50 -20.89
C ASP A 103 -1.04 23.93 -20.64
N LEU A 104 -0.37 23.32 -19.66
CA LEU A 104 1.01 23.66 -19.32
C LEU A 104 1.94 23.53 -20.53
N VAL A 105 2.72 24.59 -20.76
CA VAL A 105 3.87 24.61 -21.66
C VAL A 105 5.13 24.64 -20.81
N TRP A 106 6.13 23.81 -21.11
CA TRP A 106 7.34 23.71 -20.30
C TRP A 106 8.24 24.94 -20.47
N GLY A 107 8.44 25.38 -21.71
CA GLY A 107 9.26 26.54 -22.04
C GLY A 107 10.69 26.19 -22.45
N GLU A 108 11.53 27.22 -22.58
CA GLU A 108 12.85 27.09 -23.23
C GLU A 108 13.92 26.38 -22.38
N ASP A 109 13.84 26.47 -21.04
CA ASP A 109 14.81 25.84 -20.14
C ASP A 109 14.46 24.37 -19.89
N ILE A 110 14.96 23.50 -20.77
CA ILE A 110 14.83 22.05 -20.66
C ILE A 110 15.88 21.41 -19.73
N ILE A 111 16.83 22.20 -19.20
CA ILE A 111 17.93 21.71 -18.35
C ILE A 111 17.53 21.83 -16.88
N ASN A 112 16.97 22.98 -16.47
CA ASN A 112 16.56 23.23 -15.09
C ASN A 112 15.05 23.13 -14.94
N SER A 113 14.59 22.10 -14.23
CA SER A 113 13.16 21.98 -13.93
C SER A 113 12.69 23.03 -12.91
N PRO A 114 11.57 23.74 -13.17
CA PRO A 114 10.93 24.60 -12.18
C PRO A 114 10.18 23.78 -11.11
N TYR A 115 9.88 22.50 -11.37
CA TYR A 115 9.11 21.62 -10.50
C TYR A 115 10.03 20.73 -9.66
N LYS A 116 10.50 21.25 -8.53
CA LYS A 116 11.42 20.52 -7.65
C LYS A 116 10.66 19.76 -6.56
N PRO A 117 10.80 18.43 -6.45
CA PRO A 117 10.16 17.69 -5.37
C PRO A 117 10.73 18.10 -4.01
N LYS A 118 9.93 17.94 -2.94
CA LYS A 118 10.40 18.21 -1.56
C LYS A 118 11.48 17.24 -1.09
N LYS A 119 11.46 16.03 -1.65
CA LYS A 119 12.39 14.94 -1.38
C LYS A 119 12.89 14.37 -2.71
N ASN A 120 13.56 13.23 -2.67
CA ASN A 120 14.02 12.56 -3.87
C ASN A 120 12.87 12.23 -4.84
N PRO A 121 13.08 12.33 -6.15
CA PRO A 121 12.11 11.90 -7.14
C PRO A 121 11.79 10.41 -6.95
N LEU A 122 10.50 10.07 -7.08
CA LEU A 122 10.02 8.71 -6.83
C LEU A 122 10.41 7.76 -7.96
N PHE A 123 10.30 8.22 -9.21
CA PHE A 123 10.44 7.39 -10.38
C PHE A 123 11.49 7.92 -11.35
N PHE A 124 12.14 7.01 -12.04
CA PHE A 124 13.00 7.29 -13.19
C PHE A 124 12.25 6.88 -14.46
N VAL A 125 12.15 7.81 -15.42
CA VAL A 125 11.39 7.63 -16.66
C VAL A 125 12.31 8.01 -17.83
N ASP A 126 12.36 7.15 -18.86
CA ASP A 126 13.13 7.44 -20.07
C ASP A 126 12.28 8.23 -21.05
N LEU A 127 12.79 9.38 -21.47
CA LEU A 127 12.28 10.10 -22.63
C LEU A 127 12.83 9.43 -23.89
N THR A 128 11.96 9.08 -24.82
CA THR A 128 12.29 8.40 -26.07
C THR A 128 11.72 9.17 -27.26
N MET A 129 12.43 9.14 -28.38
CA MET A 129 11.98 9.72 -29.65
C MET A 129 12.00 8.61 -30.71
N ASP A 130 10.91 8.48 -31.44
CA ASP A 130 10.78 7.59 -32.59
C ASP A 130 10.42 8.40 -33.85
N LYS A 131 10.03 7.71 -34.92
CA LYS A 131 9.70 8.37 -36.18
C LYS A 131 8.42 9.20 -36.10
N ASP A 132 7.51 8.83 -35.22
CA ASP A 132 6.16 9.36 -35.10
C ASP A 132 6.09 10.48 -34.04
N GLY A 133 7.01 10.51 -33.07
CA GLY A 133 7.10 11.62 -32.12
C GLY A 133 8.01 11.39 -30.92
N VAL A 134 7.78 12.19 -29.88
CA VAL A 134 8.46 12.10 -28.59
C VAL A 134 7.50 11.57 -27.53
N GLY A 135 7.97 10.62 -26.73
CA GLY A 135 7.18 10.03 -25.66
C GLY A 135 8.06 9.48 -24.55
N TYR A 136 7.47 8.62 -23.73
CA TYR A 136 8.19 7.93 -22.67
C TYR A 136 8.18 6.43 -22.93
N GLY A 137 9.22 5.74 -22.49
CA GLY A 137 9.34 4.28 -22.65
C GLY A 137 8.30 3.46 -21.85
N ILE A 138 7.41 4.13 -21.11
CA ILE A 138 6.32 3.52 -20.35
C ILE A 138 5.05 4.36 -20.54
N ASP A 139 3.90 3.71 -20.59
CA ASP A 139 2.61 4.41 -20.56
C ASP A 139 2.45 5.16 -19.23
N LEU A 140 2.30 6.48 -19.32
CA LEU A 140 2.14 7.34 -18.16
C LEU A 140 0.89 6.99 -17.33
N GLN A 141 -0.13 6.38 -17.94
CA GLN A 141 -1.32 5.90 -17.24
C GLN A 141 -1.01 4.75 -16.27
N ASN A 142 0.03 3.96 -16.55
CA ASN A 142 0.43 2.85 -15.68
C ASN A 142 0.87 3.33 -14.29
N PHE A 143 1.37 4.56 -14.14
CA PHE A 143 1.76 5.10 -12.84
C PHE A 143 0.57 5.21 -11.89
N GLU A 144 -0.55 5.77 -12.36
CA GLU A 144 -1.76 5.88 -11.55
C GLU A 144 -2.25 4.49 -11.14
N GLN A 145 -2.40 3.59 -12.12
CA GLN A 145 -2.91 2.25 -11.87
C GLN A 145 -2.04 1.48 -10.87
N THR A 146 -0.72 1.55 -11.03
CA THR A 146 0.24 0.85 -10.17
C THR A 146 0.23 1.41 -8.75
N VAL A 147 0.31 2.73 -8.60
CA VAL A 147 0.34 3.40 -7.28
C VAL A 147 -0.96 3.14 -6.51
N ILE A 148 -2.12 3.20 -7.18
CA ILE A 148 -3.41 2.88 -6.55
C ILE A 148 -3.53 1.40 -6.23
N SER A 149 -3.09 0.50 -7.13
CA SER A 149 -3.10 -0.94 -6.88
C SER A 149 -2.26 -1.32 -5.66
N LEU A 150 -1.10 -0.69 -5.48
CA LEU A 150 -0.24 -0.90 -4.32
C LEU A 150 -0.88 -0.40 -3.02
N PHE A 151 -1.55 0.75 -3.06
CA PHE A 151 -2.33 1.26 -1.93
C PHE A 151 -3.41 0.26 -1.51
N ASP A 152 -4.18 -0.28 -2.46
CA ASP A 152 -5.23 -1.26 -2.18
C ASP A 152 -4.67 -2.60 -1.71
N LYS A 153 -3.56 -3.07 -2.30
CA LYS A 153 -2.82 -4.27 -1.85
C LYS A 153 -2.35 -4.12 -0.39
N GLY A 154 -1.91 -2.93 0.01
CA GLY A 154 -1.49 -2.64 1.38
C GLY A 154 -2.62 -2.79 2.42
N ILE A 155 -3.88 -2.53 2.04
CA ILE A 155 -5.04 -2.78 2.89
C ILE A 155 -5.41 -4.27 2.85
N ALA A 156 -5.49 -4.84 1.65
CA ALA A 156 -5.91 -6.22 1.44
C ALA A 156 -4.98 -7.24 2.12
N CYS A 157 -3.69 -6.95 2.25
CA CYS A 157 -2.73 -7.85 2.89
C CYS A 157 -3.03 -8.06 4.39
N THR A 158 -3.75 -7.13 5.03
CA THR A 158 -4.14 -7.21 6.45
C THR A 158 -5.47 -7.93 6.68
N LYS A 159 -6.18 -8.30 5.61
CA LYS A 159 -7.46 -9.00 5.70
C LYS A 159 -7.26 -10.49 5.97
N ASN A 160 -8.34 -11.12 6.43
CA ASN A 160 -8.43 -12.57 6.64
C ASN A 160 -7.42 -13.09 7.67
N VAL A 161 -7.12 -12.31 8.70
CA VAL A 161 -6.34 -12.77 9.87
C VAL A 161 -7.29 -13.50 10.82
N PRO A 162 -7.06 -14.78 11.14
CA PRO A 162 -7.86 -15.52 12.12
C PRO A 162 -7.83 -14.88 13.51
N GLN A 163 -8.96 -14.91 14.21
CA GLN A 163 -8.98 -14.61 15.65
C GLN A 163 -8.22 -15.68 16.42
N LEU A 164 -7.46 -15.23 17.41
CA LEU A 164 -6.52 -16.04 18.17
C LEU A 164 -7.22 -17.10 19.05
N GLU A 165 -8.45 -16.81 19.45
CA GLU A 165 -9.26 -17.57 20.40
C GLU A 165 -9.36 -19.07 20.06
N LYS A 166 -9.65 -19.39 18.80
CA LYS A 166 -9.70 -20.78 18.30
C LYS A 166 -8.37 -21.51 18.44
N MET A 167 -7.26 -20.79 18.31
CA MET A 167 -5.92 -21.38 18.40
C MET A 167 -5.49 -21.60 19.86
N VAL A 168 -6.03 -20.82 20.80
CA VAL A 168 -5.80 -20.95 22.24
C VAL A 168 -6.68 -22.05 22.81
N MET A 169 -7.98 -22.06 22.49
CA MET A 169 -9.02 -22.99 22.96
C MET A 169 -9.14 -24.25 22.10
N LYS A 170 -8.10 -25.09 22.13
CA LYS A 170 -7.98 -26.28 21.24
C LYS A 170 -9.03 -27.36 21.45
N LYS A 171 -9.56 -27.51 22.67
CA LYS A 171 -10.54 -28.55 23.03
C LYS A 171 -11.99 -28.09 22.86
N LEU A 172 -12.18 -26.81 22.57
CA LEU A 172 -13.50 -26.24 22.32
C LEU A 172 -13.87 -26.44 20.85
N PHE A 173 -15.13 -26.80 20.58
CA PHE A 173 -15.62 -26.93 19.22
C PHE A 173 -15.94 -25.54 18.62
N TRP A 174 -15.48 -25.30 17.39
CA TRP A 174 -15.71 -24.07 16.64
C TRP A 174 -16.36 -24.39 15.29
N SER A 175 -17.54 -23.85 15.01
CA SER A 175 -18.25 -24.05 13.74
C SER A 175 -17.59 -23.32 12.56
N ALA A 176 -16.86 -22.23 12.84
CA ALA A 176 -16.12 -21.46 11.84
C ALA A 176 -14.78 -20.97 12.42
N THR A 177 -13.96 -20.33 11.57
CA THR A 177 -12.79 -19.57 12.02
C THR A 177 -13.15 -18.09 11.96
N PRO A 178 -13.47 -17.44 13.09
CA PRO A 178 -13.75 -16.02 13.10
C PRO A 178 -12.49 -15.25 12.70
N LEU A 179 -12.66 -14.12 12.02
CA LEU A 179 -11.57 -13.28 11.48
C LEU A 179 -11.52 -11.96 12.25
N LEU A 180 -10.35 -11.34 12.28
CA LEU A 180 -10.19 -9.98 12.77
C LEU A 180 -10.81 -8.99 11.78
N GLU A 181 -11.49 -7.99 12.32
CA GLU A 181 -11.89 -6.81 11.57
C GLU A 181 -10.68 -5.89 11.44
N THR A 182 -10.47 -5.38 10.23
CA THR A 182 -9.39 -4.43 9.89
C THR A 182 -9.99 -3.24 9.16
N VAL A 183 -9.15 -2.29 8.75
CA VAL A 183 -9.55 -1.14 7.95
C VAL A 183 -10.25 -1.59 6.66
N GLY A 184 -11.45 -1.08 6.44
CA GLY A 184 -12.25 -1.29 5.25
C GLY A 184 -11.80 -0.43 4.06
N GLU A 185 -11.85 -0.99 2.87
CA GLU A 185 -11.45 -0.30 1.61
C GLU A 185 -12.33 0.90 1.25
N ASN A 186 -13.53 0.96 1.84
CA ASN A 186 -14.54 2.00 1.58
C ASN A 186 -14.77 2.90 2.80
N GLU A 187 -13.91 2.82 3.82
CA GLU A 187 -13.94 3.79 4.92
C GLU A 187 -13.65 5.19 4.37
N PRO A 188 -14.38 6.25 4.79
CA PRO A 188 -14.16 7.61 4.30
C PRO A 188 -12.69 8.07 4.25
N PRO A 189 -11.86 7.90 5.30
CA PRO A 189 -10.46 8.33 5.25
C PRO A 189 -9.61 7.55 4.22
N VAL A 190 -9.98 6.29 3.94
CA VAL A 190 -9.31 5.47 2.92
C VAL A 190 -9.67 5.99 1.53
N VAL A 191 -10.95 6.23 1.28
CA VAL A 191 -11.45 6.76 0.00
C VAL A 191 -10.83 8.14 -0.28
N GLU A 192 -10.85 9.05 0.71
CA GLU A 192 -10.23 10.37 0.59
C GLU A 192 -8.73 10.29 0.28
N THR A 193 -8.01 9.36 0.91
CA THR A 193 -6.58 9.15 0.66
C THR A 193 -6.33 8.59 -0.73
N ARG A 194 -7.12 7.60 -1.17
CA ARG A 194 -7.05 7.02 -2.52
C ARG A 194 -7.29 8.10 -3.59
N GLU A 195 -8.33 8.92 -3.43
CA GLU A 195 -8.64 10.01 -4.36
C GLU A 195 -7.53 11.06 -4.42
N PHE A 196 -6.94 11.40 -3.26
CA PHE A 196 -5.80 12.32 -3.22
C PHE A 196 -4.61 11.76 -4.00
N ILE A 197 -4.23 10.51 -3.75
CA ILE A 197 -3.10 9.86 -4.42
C ILE A 197 -3.34 9.84 -5.93
N ARG A 198 -4.55 9.47 -6.36
CA ARG A 198 -4.93 9.45 -7.78
C ARG A 198 -4.72 10.81 -8.43
N LYS A 199 -5.31 11.86 -7.85
CA LYS A 199 -5.23 13.23 -8.38
C LYS A 199 -3.78 13.73 -8.41
N ALA A 200 -3.01 13.46 -7.37
CA ALA A 200 -1.60 13.86 -7.31
C ALA A 200 -0.78 13.19 -8.44
N THR A 201 -0.97 11.89 -8.66
CA THR A 201 -0.30 11.17 -9.75
C THR A 201 -0.73 11.68 -11.11
N GLN A 202 -2.03 11.88 -11.36
CA GLN A 202 -2.53 12.46 -12.61
C GLN A 202 -1.96 13.85 -12.89
N LYS A 203 -1.89 14.72 -11.87
CA LYS A 203 -1.31 16.05 -12.02
C LYS A 203 0.18 16.01 -12.33
N SER A 204 0.91 15.02 -11.80
CA SER A 204 2.35 14.86 -12.08
C SER A 204 2.66 14.46 -13.53
N ILE A 205 1.68 13.90 -14.27
CA ILE A 205 1.81 13.54 -15.68
C ILE A 205 1.83 14.78 -16.59
N ILE A 206 1.18 15.87 -16.19
CA ILE A 206 1.03 17.05 -17.04
C ILE A 206 2.41 17.69 -17.37
N PRO A 207 3.30 17.96 -16.40
CA PRO A 207 4.65 18.43 -16.71
C PRO A 207 5.49 17.45 -17.52
N LEU A 208 5.29 16.14 -17.34
CA LEU A 208 5.97 15.13 -18.15
C LEU A 208 5.59 15.26 -19.63
N ILE A 209 4.30 15.41 -19.93
CA ILE A 209 3.82 15.60 -21.31
C ILE A 209 4.33 16.93 -21.88
N ALA A 210 4.22 18.02 -21.10
CA ALA A 210 4.71 19.33 -21.52
C ALA A 210 6.21 19.32 -21.83
N TYR A 211 7.00 18.63 -21.00
CA TYR A 211 8.43 18.47 -21.21
C TYR A 211 8.76 17.69 -22.50
N ALA A 212 8.05 16.59 -22.76
CA ALA A 212 8.28 15.77 -23.95
C ALA A 212 8.01 16.56 -25.25
N ARG A 213 6.99 17.41 -25.27
CA ARG A 213 6.64 18.26 -26.42
C ARG A 213 7.77 19.20 -26.85
N GLU A 214 8.57 19.71 -25.92
CA GLU A 214 9.69 20.61 -26.25
C GLU A 214 10.78 19.95 -27.12
N TYR A 215 10.80 18.62 -27.18
CA TYR A 215 11.74 17.86 -28.01
C TYR A 215 11.20 17.56 -29.41
N GLU A 216 9.90 17.77 -29.69
CA GLU A 216 9.30 17.53 -31.01
C GLU A 216 9.98 18.36 -32.12
N LYS A 217 10.53 19.52 -31.78
CA LYS A 217 11.33 20.35 -32.71
C LYS A 217 12.55 19.64 -33.31
N TYR A 218 13.03 18.57 -32.68
CA TYR A 218 14.17 17.78 -33.18
C TYR A 218 13.73 16.59 -34.05
N LEU A 219 12.43 16.37 -34.22
CA LEU A 219 11.88 15.21 -34.96
C LEU A 219 12.30 15.24 -36.45
N GLU A 220 12.33 16.42 -37.07
CA GLU A 220 12.79 16.56 -38.47
C GLU A 220 14.24 16.13 -38.63
N LEU A 221 15.11 16.55 -37.69
CA LEU A 221 16.51 16.16 -37.68
C LEU A 221 16.68 14.66 -37.41
N PHE A 222 15.89 14.11 -36.48
CA PHE A 222 15.89 12.69 -36.15
C PHE A 222 15.51 11.81 -37.35
N ASN A 223 14.53 12.26 -38.15
CA ASN A 223 14.03 11.55 -39.31
C ASN A 223 14.82 11.83 -40.61
N LEU A 224 15.89 12.63 -40.54
CA LEU A 224 16.68 12.98 -41.71
C LEU A 224 17.41 11.75 -42.27
N ASP A 225 17.14 11.37 -43.52
CA ASP A 225 17.88 10.31 -44.20
C ASP A 225 19.24 10.81 -44.65
N ILE A 226 20.29 10.45 -43.90
CA ILE A 226 21.68 10.83 -44.19
C ILE A 226 22.11 10.40 -45.60
N ASN A 227 21.57 9.29 -46.13
CA ASN A 227 21.93 8.80 -47.46
C ASN A 227 21.38 9.68 -48.59
N ALA A 228 20.36 10.50 -48.31
CA ALA A 228 19.84 11.49 -49.27
C ALA A 228 20.77 12.72 -49.41
N TYR A 229 21.77 12.84 -48.54
CA TYR A 229 22.73 13.97 -48.50
C TYR A 229 24.20 13.54 -48.73
N LEU A 230 24.44 12.27 -49.06
CA LEU A 230 25.73 11.68 -49.45
C LEU A 230 25.80 11.48 -50.97
#